data_AF-A0A7Z7QNV0-F1
#
_entry.id   AF-A0A7Z7QNV0-F1
#
_cell.length_a   1.000
_cell.length_b   1.000
_cell.length_c   1.000
_cell.angle_alpha   90.00
_cell.angle_beta   90.00
_cell.angle_gamma   90.00
#
_symmetry.space_group_name_H-M   'P 1'
#
loop_
_entity.id
_entity.type
_entity.pdbx_description
1 polymer ?
#
loop_
_entity_poly.entity_id
_entity_poly.type
_entity_poly.pdbx_seq_one_letter_code
_entity_poly.pdbx_strand_id
1 'polypeptide(L)'
;MAKKPIQRNAIIALAHFKEEDAIPDLKEVAENDPRPLIRATAFWAIGQIQGDLAKPYIMAHYENEDEEVQIEMLKGLEMRRDG
;
A
#
# COMPACT_ATOMS: atom_id res chain seq x y z
N MET A 1 11.07 22.74 -2.63
CA MET A 1 9.65 22.87 -2.23
C MET A 1 9.26 21.53 -1.63
N ALA A 2 8.93 21.47 -0.34
CA ALA A 2 8.55 20.21 0.29
C ALA A 2 7.29 19.67 -0.39
N LYS A 3 7.37 18.51 -1.07
CA LYS A 3 6.15 17.74 -1.40
C LYS A 3 5.44 17.54 -0.07
N LYS A 4 4.18 17.99 0.06
CA LYS A 4 3.42 17.77 1.29
C LYS A 4 3.39 16.25 1.55
N PRO A 5 3.71 15.79 2.77
CA PRO A 5 3.68 14.36 3.05
C PRO A 5 2.28 13.84 2.76
N ILE A 6 2.20 12.74 2.00
CA ILE A 6 0.93 12.07 1.76
C ILE A 6 0.29 11.72 3.10
N GLN A 7 -1.01 11.90 3.17
CA GLN A 7 -1.80 11.60 4.36
C GLN A 7 -2.36 10.19 4.23
N ARG A 8 -2.46 9.48 5.35
CA ARG A 8 -3.08 8.15 5.41
C ARG A 8 -4.47 8.12 4.76
N ASN A 9 -5.28 9.15 5.00
CA ASN A 9 -6.64 9.23 4.46
C ASN A 9 -6.66 9.36 2.92
N ALA A 10 -5.64 10.00 2.33
CA ALA A 10 -5.53 10.09 0.88
C ALA A 10 -5.25 8.70 0.28
N ILE A 11 -4.35 7.93 0.88
CA ILE A 11 -4.04 6.56 0.47
C ILE A 11 -5.27 5.66 0.55
N ILE A 12 -6.04 5.76 1.64
CA ILE A 12 -7.28 4.98 1.82
C ILE A 12 -8.31 5.35 0.74
N ALA A 13 -8.46 6.65 0.44
CA ALA A 13 -9.37 7.08 -0.62
C ALA A 13 -8.98 6.51 -1.98
N LEU A 14 -7.68 6.52 -2.33
CA LEU A 14 -7.17 5.92 -3.57
C LEU A 14 -7.50 4.43 -3.67
N ALA A 15 -7.32 3.68 -2.58
CA ALA A 15 -7.70 2.27 -2.51
C ALA A 15 -9.21 2.05 -2.68
N HIS A 16 -10.04 2.89 -2.06
CA HIS A 16 -11.49 2.80 -2.16
C HIS A 16 -12.00 3.05 -3.58
N PHE A 17 -11.40 4.00 -4.30
CA PHE A 17 -11.75 4.31 -5.68
C PHE A 17 -11.08 3.38 -6.70
N LYS A 18 -10.21 2.46 -6.26
CA LYS A 18 -9.44 1.55 -7.11
C LYS A 18 -8.66 2.29 -8.20
N GLU A 19 -8.06 3.43 -7.84
CA GLU A 19 -7.34 4.30 -8.76
C GLU A 19 -6.00 3.67 -9.17
N GLU A 20 -5.97 2.93 -10.29
CA GLU A 20 -4.76 2.29 -10.81
C GLU A 20 -3.65 3.29 -11.17
N ASP A 21 -4.03 4.50 -11.62
CA ASP A 21 -3.10 5.57 -11.96
C ASP A 21 -2.27 6.04 -10.75
N ALA A 22 -2.75 5.78 -9.52
CA ALA A 22 -2.04 6.13 -8.29
C ALA A 22 -1.00 5.10 -7.85
N ILE A 23 -0.90 3.95 -8.53
CA ILE A 23 0.04 2.87 -8.16
C ILE A 23 1.50 3.34 -8.13
N PRO A 24 2.04 4.09 -9.11
CA PRO A 24 3.41 4.57 -9.05
C PRO A 24 3.69 5.43 -7.81
N ASP A 25 2.77 6.33 -7.47
CA ASP A 25 2.88 7.19 -6.28
C ASP A 25 2.79 6.39 -4.98
N LEU A 26 1.90 5.39 -4.94
CA LEU A 26 1.77 4.50 -3.78
C LEU A 26 3.04 3.66 -3.58
N LYS A 27 3.71 3.22 -4.65
CA LYS A 27 5.00 2.52 -4.55
C LYS A 27 6.11 3.42 -4.04
N GLU A 28 6.19 4.67 -4.52
CA GLU A 28 7.15 5.66 -3.99
C GLU A 28 6.97 5.83 -2.48
N VAL A 29 5.73 5.91 -2.01
CA VAL A 29 5.38 6.03 -0.59
C VAL A 29 5.69 4.75 0.18
N ALA A 30 5.31 3.58 -0.35
CA ALA A 30 5.51 2.29 0.29
C ALA A 30 6.99 1.98 0.52
N GLU A 31 7.87 2.42 -0.38
CA GLU A 31 9.32 2.13 -0.31
C GLU A 31 10.13 3.20 0.44
N ASN A 32 9.68 4.46 0.42
CA ASN A 32 10.53 5.58 0.87
C ASN A 32 9.97 6.39 2.04
N ASP A 33 8.70 6.22 2.44
CA ASP A 33 8.15 7.02 3.55
C ASP A 33 8.79 6.59 4.89
N PRO A 34 9.35 7.53 5.68
CA PRO A 34 10.00 7.18 6.93
C PRO A 34 9.03 6.67 8.01
N ARG A 35 7.72 6.87 7.82
CA ARG A 35 6.68 6.52 8.81
C ARG A 35 6.13 5.13 8.48
N PRO A 36 6.32 4.12 9.34
CA PRO A 36 5.84 2.76 9.11
C PRO A 36 4.35 2.70 8.80
N LEU A 37 3.53 3.43 9.57
CA LEU A 37 2.07 3.50 9.34
C LEU A 37 1.70 3.95 7.92
N ILE A 38 2.48 4.84 7.30
CA ILE A 38 2.21 5.34 5.96
C ILE A 38 2.63 4.31 4.91
N ARG A 39 3.80 3.68 5.07
CA ARG A 39 4.23 2.56 4.22
C ARG A 39 3.23 1.40 4.27
N ALA A 40 2.80 1.01 5.48
CA ALA A 40 1.79 -0.01 5.74
C ALA A 40 0.49 0.28 4.98
N THR A 41 -0.01 1.51 5.08
CA THR A 41 -1.24 1.90 4.37
C THR A 41 -1.05 1.88 2.85
N ALA A 42 0.13 2.25 2.35
CA ALA A 42 0.44 2.24 0.93
C ALA A 42 0.51 0.82 0.37
N PHE A 43 1.21 -0.10 1.03
CA PHE A 43 1.21 -1.52 0.64
C PHE A 43 -0.20 -2.13 0.68
N TRP A 44 -0.97 -1.84 1.73
CA TRP A 44 -2.36 -2.28 1.81
C TRP A 44 -3.18 -1.77 0.63
N ALA A 45 -3.07 -0.47 0.30
CA ALA A 45 -3.78 0.14 -0.82
C ALA A 45 -3.40 -0.48 -2.17
N ILE A 46 -2.10 -0.74 -2.41
CA ILE A 46 -1.64 -1.40 -3.63
C ILE A 46 -2.29 -2.78 -3.77
N GLY A 47 -2.34 -3.55 -2.68
CA GLY A 47 -3.05 -4.85 -2.64
C GLY A 47 -4.54 -4.73 -2.94
N GLN A 48 -5.22 -3.72 -2.38
CA GLN A 48 -6.65 -3.49 -2.62
C GLN A 48 -6.97 -3.04 -4.05
N ILE A 49 -6.07 -2.30 -4.71
CA ILE A 49 -6.25 -1.81 -6.08
C ILE A 49 -5.93 -2.93 -7.08
N GLN A 50 -4.77 -3.57 -6.96
CA GLN A 50 -4.25 -4.51 -7.95
C GLN A 50 -4.57 -5.99 -7.66
N GLY A 51 -5.06 -6.31 -6.45
CA GLY A 51 -5.37 -7.68 -6.04
C GLY A 51 -4.18 -8.62 -6.19
N ASP A 52 -4.37 -9.75 -6.87
CA ASP A 52 -3.31 -10.74 -7.11
C ASP A 52 -2.10 -10.18 -7.85
N LEU A 53 -2.28 -9.14 -8.67
CA LEU A 53 -1.16 -8.51 -9.39
C LEU A 53 -0.19 -7.78 -8.45
N ALA A 54 -0.64 -7.39 -7.26
CA ALA A 54 0.22 -6.79 -6.23
C ALA A 54 1.11 -7.82 -5.53
N LYS A 55 0.74 -9.10 -5.52
CA LYS A 55 1.38 -10.13 -4.68
C LYS A 55 2.89 -10.25 -4.90
N PRO A 56 3.43 -10.31 -6.14
CA PRO A 56 4.87 -10.40 -6.34
C PRO A 56 5.61 -9.17 -5.78
N TYR A 57 5.02 -7.98 -5.96
CA TYR A 57 5.59 -6.73 -5.46
C TYR A 57 5.60 -6.70 -3.92
N ILE A 58 4.44 -6.94 -3.30
CA ILE A 58 4.31 -6.92 -1.83
C ILE A 58 5.24 -7.97 -1.20
N MET A 59 5.29 -9.20 -1.72
CA MET A 59 6.17 -10.23 -1.18
C MET A 59 7.66 -9.93 -1.34
N ALA A 60 8.06 -9.19 -2.39
CA ALA A 60 9.46 -8.79 -2.58
C ALA A 60 9.94 -7.79 -1.52
N HIS A 61 9.03 -7.01 -0.92
CA HIS A 61 9.35 -6.04 0.12
C HIS A 61 9.07 -6.55 1.55
N TYR A 62 8.31 -7.63 1.69
CA TYR A 62 7.78 -8.12 2.97
C TYR A 62 8.86 -8.33 4.04
N GLU A 63 9.93 -9.07 3.72
CA GLU A 63 11.01 -9.41 4.66
C GLU A 63 11.82 -8.18 5.14
N ASN A 64 11.74 -7.07 4.42
CA ASN A 64 12.50 -5.84 4.73
C ASN A 64 11.69 -4.81 5.52
N GLU A 65 10.44 -5.12 5.85
CA GLU A 65 9.52 -4.22 6.53
C GLU A 65 9.27 -4.60 7.99
N ASP A 66 8.80 -3.62 8.77
CA ASP A 66 8.46 -3.80 10.18
C ASP A 66 7.25 -4.75 10.33
N GLU A 67 7.15 -5.46 11.45
CA GLU A 67 6.05 -6.41 11.72
C GLU A 67 4.66 -5.77 11.56
N GLU A 68 4.50 -4.51 11.99
CA GLU A 68 3.25 -3.77 11.82
C GLU A 68 2.92 -3.46 10.36
N VAL A 69 3.93 -3.26 9.51
CA VAL A 69 3.78 -3.03 8.07
C VAL A 69 3.44 -4.35 7.38
N GLN A 70 4.14 -5.42 7.73
CA GLN A 70 3.89 -6.78 7.23
C GLN A 70 2.44 -7.22 7.44
N ILE A 71 1.85 -6.92 8.60
CA ILE A 71 0.43 -7.22 8.88
C ILE A 71 -0.49 -6.55 7.85
N GLU A 72 -0.26 -5.28 7.55
CA GLU A 72 -1.07 -4.54 6.56
C GLU A 72 -0.80 -4.97 5.12
N MET A 73 0.44 -5.36 4.81
CA MET A 73 0.82 -5.97 3.53
C MET A 73 -0.01 -7.23 3.24
N LEU A 74 -0.12 -8.14 4.22
CA LEU A 74 -0.90 -9.36 4.08
C LEU A 74 -2.39 -9.06 3.98
N LYS A 75 -2.94 -8.15 4.79
CA LYS A 75 -4.33 -7.69 4.67
C LYS A 75 -4.63 -7.09 3.30
N GLY A 76 -3.67 -6.39 2.70
CA GLY A 76 -3.79 -5.85 1.35
C GLY A 76 -4.01 -6.95 0.30
N LEU A 77 -3.39 -8.11 0.50
CA LEU A 77 -3.49 -9.30 -0.37
C LEU A 77 -4.68 -10.20 -0.04
N GLU A 78 -5.34 -10.00 1.10
CA GLU A 78 -6.60 -10.68 1.39
C GLU A 78 -7.66 -10.20 0.40
N MET A 79 -7.98 -11.06 -0.57
CA MET A 79 -9.11 -10.82 -1.45
C MET A 79 -10.35 -10.57 -0.60
N ARG A 80 -10.99 -9.42 -0.80
CA ARG A 80 -12.40 -9.31 -0.44
C ARG A 80 -13.13 -10.38 -1.25
N ARG A 81 -13.55 -11.44 -0.57
CA ARG A 81 -14.61 -12.32 -1.06
C ARG A 81 -15.89 -11.49 -1.03
N ASP A 82 -16.01 -10.57 -1.97
CA ASP A 82 -17.30 -10.04 -2.36
C ASP A 82 -18.00 -11.19 -3.09
N GLY A 83 -18.69 -12.02 -2.31
CA GLY A 83 -19.59 -13.06 -2.79
C GLY A 83 -20.97 -12.52 -3.13
#